data_AF-A0A7R9IC61-F1
#
_entry.id   AF-A0A7R9IC61-F1
#
_cell.length_a   1.000
_cell.length_b   1.000
_cell.length_c   1.000
_cell.angle_alpha   90.00
_cell.angle_beta   90.00
_cell.angle_gamma   90.00
#
_symmetry.space_group_name_H-M   'P 1'
#
loop_
_entity.id
_entity.type
_entity.pdbx_description
1 polymer ?
#
loop_
_entity_poly.entity_id
_entity_poly.type
_entity_poly.pdbx_seq_one_letter_code
_entity_poly.pdbx_strand_id
1 'polypeptide(L)'
;MPVAKTYKCGTSDDCVIGRGRFYQGTVNVTKYGLPCQYWDSQEPHSHYRPPDVFPEMKNAENYCRNAGGEEPSPWCYTLDPAVRWQRCDIPICGDPPPVCELYDATPSVYHILEECRKYAHIHLALNFNDELGLLLHDSAN
;
A
#
# COMPACT_ATOMS: atom_id res chain seq x y z
N MET A 1 -2.68 -11.01 -29.31
CA MET A 1 -2.28 -11.78 -28.12
C MET A 1 -2.41 -10.85 -26.92
N PRO A 2 -3.38 -11.05 -26.01
CA PRO A 2 -3.48 -10.17 -24.86
C PRO A 2 -2.41 -10.56 -23.82
N VAL A 3 -1.64 -9.56 -23.39
CA VAL A 3 -0.63 -9.70 -22.34
C VAL A 3 -1.36 -9.90 -21.01
N ALA A 4 -1.07 -10.99 -20.30
CA ALA A 4 -1.59 -11.22 -18.97
C ALA A 4 -1.11 -10.11 -18.03
N LYS A 5 -2.02 -9.33 -17.45
CA LYS A 5 -1.71 -8.37 -16.38
C LYS A 5 -1.77 -9.12 -15.04
N THR A 6 -0.60 -9.41 -14.48
CA THR A 6 -0.47 -10.03 -13.16
C THR A 6 -0.66 -8.97 -12.08
N TYR A 7 -1.72 -9.10 -11.27
CA TYR A 7 -1.92 -8.25 -10.09
C TYR A 7 -1.35 -8.99 -8.87
N LYS A 8 -0.30 -8.43 -8.26
CA LYS A 8 0.28 -8.97 -7.03
C LYS A 8 -0.43 -8.37 -5.82
N CYS A 9 -0.86 -9.21 -4.89
CA CYS A 9 -1.08 -8.78 -3.50
C CYS A 9 0.31 -8.47 -2.94
N GLY A 10 0.69 -7.20 -2.95
CA GLY A 10 2.05 -6.81 -2.57
C GLY A 10 2.31 -7.13 -1.10
N THR A 11 3.53 -7.58 -0.80
CA THR A 11 3.99 -7.63 0.59
C THR A 11 4.20 -6.20 1.09
N SER A 12 4.48 -6.02 2.39
CA SER A 12 4.86 -4.72 2.96
C SER A 12 6.08 -4.09 2.29
N ASP A 13 6.74 -4.79 1.38
CA ASP A 13 7.91 -4.33 0.63
C ASP A 13 7.51 -3.68 -0.70
N ASP A 14 6.38 -4.08 -1.27
CA ASP A 14 5.90 -3.61 -2.57
C ASP A 14 4.87 -2.46 -2.45
N CYS A 15 4.09 -2.46 -1.36
CA CYS A 15 2.99 -1.52 -1.17
C CYS A 15 2.73 -1.22 0.31
N VAL A 16 1.92 -0.20 0.57
CA VAL A 16 1.53 0.26 1.90
C VAL A 16 0.23 -0.39 2.35
N ILE A 17 0.24 -1.04 3.52
CA ILE A 17 -0.97 -1.47 4.22
C ILE A 17 -1.33 -0.42 5.27
N GLY A 18 -2.58 0.09 5.22
CA GLY A 18 -3.06 1.12 6.12
C GLY A 18 -2.21 2.40 6.04
N ARG A 19 -1.60 2.82 7.15
CA ARG A 19 -0.69 3.99 7.20
C ARG A 19 0.76 3.67 6.84
N GLY A 20 1.08 2.42 6.52
CA GLY A 20 2.44 2.00 6.16
C GLY A 20 3.39 1.90 7.36
N ARG A 21 2.84 1.66 8.55
CA ARG A 21 3.64 1.46 9.78
C ARG A 21 4.72 0.40 9.59
N PHE A 22 4.38 -0.70 8.94
CA PHE A 22 5.28 -1.84 8.73
C PHE A 22 5.89 -1.89 7.33
N TYR A 23 5.80 -0.80 6.57
CA TYR A 23 6.35 -0.74 5.22
C TYR A 23 7.87 -0.92 5.26
N GLN A 24 8.37 -1.91 4.51
CA GLN A 24 9.76 -2.35 4.48
C GLN A 24 10.38 -2.24 3.09
N GLY A 25 9.65 -1.66 2.13
CA GLY A 25 10.12 -1.48 0.77
C GLY A 25 11.26 -0.50 0.61
N THR A 26 11.69 -0.31 -0.64
CA THR A 26 12.93 0.40 -0.99
C THR A 26 12.71 1.75 -1.66
N VAL A 27 11.48 2.28 -1.66
CA VAL A 27 11.22 3.63 -2.18
C VAL A 27 11.99 4.65 -1.35
N ASN A 28 12.82 5.48 -2.00
CA ASN A 28 13.66 6.52 -1.37
C ASN A 28 13.53 7.88 -2.07
N VAL A 29 12.38 8.11 -2.70
CA VAL A 29 12.05 9.38 -3.34
C VAL A 29 10.66 9.81 -2.86
N THR A 30 10.52 11.09 -2.56
CA THR A 30 9.26 11.66 -2.08
C THR A 30 8.24 11.77 -3.20
N LYS A 31 6.98 12.09 -2.85
CA LYS A 31 5.90 12.29 -3.82
C LYS A 31 6.23 13.30 -4.93
N TYR A 32 7.04 14.31 -4.63
CA TYR A 32 7.43 15.34 -5.59
C TYR A 32 8.85 15.16 -6.14
N GLY A 33 9.43 13.98 -6.02
CA GLY A 33 10.70 13.66 -6.66
C GLY A 33 11.94 14.06 -5.86
N LEU A 34 11.81 14.45 -4.59
CA LEU A 34 12.97 14.79 -3.77
C LEU A 34 13.65 13.51 -3.27
N PRO A 35 14.98 13.37 -3.40
CA PRO A 35 15.69 12.22 -2.88
C PRO A 35 15.70 12.23 -1.35
N CYS A 36 15.53 11.07 -0.75
CA CYS A 36 15.54 10.91 0.69
C CYS A 36 16.96 10.97 1.27
N GLN A 37 17.08 11.66 2.40
CA GLN A 37 18.23 11.63 3.29
C GLN A 37 18.25 10.28 4.05
N TYR A 38 19.45 9.75 4.28
CA TYR A 38 19.64 8.57 5.13
C TYR A 38 19.18 8.83 6.58
N TRP A 39 18.51 7.86 7.17
CA TRP A 39 17.98 7.95 8.55
C TRP A 39 19.08 8.05 9.62
N ASP A 40 20.32 7.66 9.31
CA ASP A 40 21.49 7.85 10.18
C ASP A 40 22.32 9.09 9.83
N SER A 41 22.06 9.75 8.70
CA SER A 41 22.71 11.02 8.33
C SER A 41 22.13 12.18 9.14
N GLN A 42 22.99 13.12 9.54
CA GLN A 42 22.59 14.36 10.19
C GLN A 42 22.57 15.58 9.25
N GLU A 43 22.82 15.37 7.95
CA GLU A 43 22.80 16.42 6.93
C GLU A 43 21.90 16.04 5.73
N PRO A 44 21.18 17.02 5.14
CA PRO A 44 21.09 18.43 5.54
C PRO A 44 20.22 18.66 6.78
N HIS A 45 19.36 17.71 7.15
CA HIS A 45 18.46 17.86 8.28
C HIS A 45 18.92 17.03 9.47
N SER A 46 19.40 17.68 10.54
CA SER A 46 19.66 16.98 11.80
C SER A 46 18.34 16.50 12.42
N HIS A 47 18.32 15.26 12.91
CA HIS A 47 17.12 14.62 13.44
C HIS A 47 17.44 13.43 14.35
N TYR A 48 16.43 13.00 15.13
CA TYR A 48 16.49 11.75 15.88
C TYR A 48 16.04 10.59 15.00
N ARG A 49 16.89 9.55 14.92
CA ARG A 49 16.56 8.30 14.24
C ARG A 49 15.65 7.45 15.11
N PRO A 50 14.49 6.99 14.61
CA PRO A 50 13.67 6.03 15.34
C PRO A 50 14.46 4.77 15.71
N PRO A 51 14.27 4.20 16.92
CA PRO A 51 15.06 3.07 17.41
C PRO A 51 14.86 1.79 16.58
N ASP A 52 15.92 0.98 16.46
CA ASP A 52 15.91 -0.27 15.69
C ASP A 52 15.02 -1.40 16.29
N VAL A 53 14.33 -1.12 17.40
CA VAL A 53 13.25 -1.95 17.94
C VAL A 53 12.06 -2.03 16.97
N PHE A 54 11.90 -1.01 16.12
CA PHE A 54 10.99 -1.01 14.99
C PHE A 54 11.63 -1.81 13.84
N PRO A 55 11.12 -3.01 13.47
CA PRO A 55 11.73 -3.86 12.45
C PRO A 55 11.97 -3.14 11.12
N GLU A 56 11.04 -2.26 10.75
CA GLU A 56 11.10 -1.43 9.55
C GLU A 56 12.33 -0.49 9.52
N MET A 57 12.93 -0.19 10.68
CA MET A 57 14.11 0.68 10.79
C MET A 57 15.44 -0.03 10.61
N LYS A 58 15.51 -1.35 10.86
CA LYS A 58 16.79 -2.09 10.89
C LYS A 58 17.60 -1.94 9.59
N ASN A 59 16.92 -2.02 8.46
CA ASN A 59 17.52 -1.87 7.12
C ASN A 59 16.86 -0.71 6.35
N ALA A 60 16.52 0.37 7.05
CA ALA A 60 15.81 1.47 6.43
C ALA A 60 16.69 2.33 5.51
N GLU A 61 18.02 2.32 5.64
CA GLU A 61 18.92 3.18 4.84
C GLU A 61 18.40 4.62 4.71
N ASN A 62 17.90 5.00 3.52
CA ASN A 62 17.16 6.23 3.23
C ASN A 62 15.74 5.96 2.68
N TYR A 63 15.24 4.74 2.79
CA TYR A 63 13.93 4.33 2.34
C TYR A 63 12.82 4.98 3.18
N CYS A 64 11.68 5.24 2.57
CA CYS A 64 10.51 5.83 3.23
C CYS A 64 9.99 4.92 4.33
N ARG A 65 9.74 5.48 5.52
CA ARG A 65 9.25 4.73 6.68
C ARG A 65 8.16 5.50 7.38
N ASN A 66 7.37 4.78 8.18
CA ASN A 66 6.40 5.37 9.10
C ASN A 66 6.51 4.66 10.45
N ALA A 67 7.71 4.64 11.03
CA ALA A 67 7.94 4.00 12.32
C ALA A 67 7.01 4.60 13.38
N GLY A 68 6.23 3.76 14.05
CA GLY A 68 5.19 4.19 14.99
C GLY A 68 3.81 4.45 14.36
N GLY A 69 3.73 4.70 13.05
CA GLY A 69 2.47 4.85 12.31
C GLY A 69 1.72 6.16 12.57
N GLU A 70 2.41 7.18 13.06
CA GLU A 70 1.83 8.47 13.42
C GLU A 70 1.36 9.23 12.18
N GLU A 71 2.19 9.25 11.13
CA GLU A 71 1.86 9.92 9.88
C GLU A 71 0.84 9.13 9.06
N PRO A 72 0.10 9.78 8.14
CA PRO A 72 -0.86 9.08 7.27
C PRO A 72 -0.23 8.10 6.28
N SER A 73 1.06 8.26 5.95
CA SER A 73 1.79 7.43 4.98
C SER A 73 3.29 7.43 5.28
N PRO A 74 4.09 6.52 4.69
CA PRO A 74 5.54 6.59 4.79
C PRO A 74 6.10 7.90 4.24
N TRP A 75 7.17 8.34 4.87
CA TRP A 75 7.85 9.61 4.60
C TRP A 75 9.35 9.44 4.81
N CYS A 76 10.11 10.46 4.44
CA CYS A 76 11.54 10.55 4.72
C CYS A 76 11.97 12.01 4.92
N TYR A 77 13.12 12.21 5.56
CA TYR A 77 13.86 13.47 5.44
C TYR A 77 14.36 13.62 4.00
N THR A 78 14.45 14.84 3.47
CA THR A 78 14.88 15.04 2.07
C THR A 78 16.29 15.60 2.00
N LEU A 79 16.98 15.45 0.86
CA LEU A 79 18.26 16.13 0.64
C LEU A 79 18.11 17.61 0.24
N ASP A 80 16.88 18.11 0.08
CA ASP A 80 16.63 19.53 -0.17
C ASP A 80 16.66 20.31 1.16
N PRO A 81 17.58 21.27 1.34
CA PRO A 81 17.66 22.08 2.56
C PRO A 81 16.39 22.90 2.85
N ALA A 82 15.56 23.18 1.85
CA ALA A 82 14.31 23.91 2.01
C ALA A 82 13.13 23.01 2.44
N VAL A 83 13.23 21.70 2.22
CA VAL A 83 12.16 20.74 2.53
C VAL A 83 12.67 19.71 3.53
N ARG A 84 12.42 19.96 4.82
CA ARG A 84 12.91 19.10 5.90
C ARG A 84 12.54 17.63 5.72
N TRP A 85 11.26 17.37 5.47
CA TRP A 85 10.74 16.03 5.26
C TRP A 85 9.52 16.08 4.35
N GLN A 86 9.20 14.96 3.73
CA GLN A 86 8.02 14.86 2.88
C GLN A 86 7.53 13.41 2.78
N ARG A 87 6.23 13.27 2.55
CA ARG A 87 5.61 11.96 2.28
C ARG A 87 6.06 11.39 0.95
N CYS A 88 6.16 10.06 0.91
CA CYS A 88 6.45 9.31 -0.30
C CYS A 88 5.16 8.87 -0.97
N ASP A 89 5.22 8.69 -2.29
CA ASP A 89 4.11 8.19 -3.08
C ASP A 89 4.30 6.68 -3.30
N ILE A 90 3.73 5.88 -2.40
CA ILE A 90 3.82 4.43 -2.42
C ILE A 90 2.41 3.88 -2.61
N PRO A 91 2.20 2.93 -3.55
CA PRO A 91 0.88 2.38 -3.78
C PRO A 91 0.34 1.72 -2.51
N ILE A 92 -0.96 1.89 -2.27
CA ILE A 92 -1.65 1.18 -1.20
C ILE A 92 -1.94 -0.24 -1.70
N CYS A 93 -1.69 -1.23 -0.85
CA CYS A 93 -1.96 -2.62 -1.19
C CYS A 93 -3.47 -2.79 -1.46
N GLY A 94 -3.81 -3.29 -2.65
CA GLY A 94 -5.21 -3.48 -3.05
C GLY A 94 -5.89 -2.24 -3.64
N ASP A 95 -5.16 -1.14 -3.84
CA ASP A 95 -5.67 0.06 -4.51
C ASP A 95 -5.03 0.28 -5.90
N PRO A 96 -5.79 0.73 -6.91
CA PRO A 96 -7.23 0.98 -6.82
C PRO A 96 -7.98 -0.37 -6.84
N PRO A 97 -9.30 -0.44 -6.53
CA PRO A 97 -10.11 -1.41 -7.24
C PRO A 97 -9.72 -1.29 -8.72
N PRO A 98 -9.56 -2.38 -9.47
CA PRO A 98 -9.51 -2.23 -10.92
C PRO A 98 -10.65 -1.26 -11.24
N VAL A 99 -10.38 -0.21 -12.04
CA VAL A 99 -11.51 0.40 -12.70
C VAL A 99 -12.15 -0.78 -13.40
N CYS A 100 -13.27 -1.25 -12.84
CA CYS A 100 -14.21 -2.09 -13.53
C CYS A 100 -14.77 -1.17 -14.60
N GLU A 101 -13.95 -0.77 -15.57
CA GLU A 101 -14.48 -0.55 -16.87
C GLU A 101 -14.90 -1.96 -17.28
N LEU A 102 -16.18 -2.20 -17.02
CA LEU A 102 -16.95 -3.33 -17.49
C LEU A 102 -16.86 -3.33 -19.01
N TYR A 103 -15.79 -3.90 -19.54
CA TYR A 103 -15.79 -4.46 -20.87
C TYR A 103 -15.30 -5.90 -20.74
N ASP A 104 -16.31 -6.76 -20.73
CA ASP A 104 -16.24 -8.19 -20.97
C ASP A 104 -15.78 -9.04 -19.78
N ALA A 105 -16.78 -9.47 -19.01
CA ALA A 105 -16.67 -10.57 -18.06
C ALA A 105 -16.19 -11.84 -18.78
N THR A 106 -14.89 -12.14 -18.67
CA THR A 106 -14.35 -13.45 -19.03
C THR A 106 -14.32 -14.37 -17.79
N PRO A 107 -14.44 -15.70 -17.97
CA PRO A 107 -14.45 -16.67 -16.87
C PRO A 107 -13.22 -16.63 -15.93
N SER A 108 -12.12 -16.01 -16.35
CA SER A 108 -10.90 -15.84 -15.54
C SER A 108 -11.06 -14.86 -14.37
N VAL A 109 -12.00 -13.91 -14.46
CA VAL A 109 -12.21 -12.88 -13.44
C VAL A 109 -12.85 -13.47 -12.17
N TYR A 110 -13.70 -14.49 -12.33
CA TYR A 110 -14.34 -15.19 -11.20
C TYR A 110 -13.32 -15.93 -10.32
N HIS A 111 -12.25 -16.45 -10.91
CA HIS A 111 -11.19 -17.14 -10.16
C HIS A 111 -10.35 -16.16 -9.31
N ILE A 112 -10.09 -14.97 -9.83
CA ILE A 112 -9.37 -13.89 -9.13
C ILE A 112 -10.17 -13.41 -7.91
N LEU A 113 -11.51 -13.32 -8.02
CA LEU A 113 -12.39 -12.96 -6.90
C LEU A 113 -12.34 -13.97 -5.74
N GLU A 114 -12.29 -15.28 -6.03
CA GLU A 114 -12.18 -16.33 -5.00
C GLU A 114 -10.80 -16.35 -4.33
N GLU A 115 -9.72 -16.09 -5.08
CA GLU A 115 -8.39 -15.92 -4.49
C GLU A 115 -8.31 -14.67 -3.61
N CYS A 116 -8.86 -13.53 -4.05
CA CYS A 116 -9.01 -12.34 -3.21
C CYS A 116 -9.85 -12.60 -1.95
N ARG A 117 -10.92 -13.40 -2.05
CA ARG A 117 -11.76 -13.82 -0.92
C ARG A 117 -10.96 -14.61 0.13
N LYS A 118 -10.00 -15.41 -0.29
CA LYS A 118 -9.09 -16.16 0.61
C LYS A 118 -8.16 -15.25 1.42
N TYR A 119 -7.71 -14.14 0.83
CA TYR A 119 -6.86 -13.14 1.50
C TYR A 119 -7.65 -12.12 2.32
N ALA A 120 -8.93 -11.92 2.02
CA ALA A 120 -9.84 -11.09 2.82
C ALA A 120 -10.09 -11.64 4.23
N HIS A 121 -9.84 -12.93 4.49
CA HIS A 121 -10.02 -13.53 5.82
C HIS A 121 -9.00 -13.08 6.87
N ILE A 122 -7.86 -12.47 6.49
CA ILE A 122 -6.78 -12.17 7.45
C ILE A 122 -6.99 -10.82 8.17
N HIS A 123 -7.74 -9.85 7.62
CA HIS A 123 -8.01 -8.60 8.33
C HIS A 123 -9.34 -7.91 7.97
N LEU A 124 -10.38 -8.14 8.78
CA LEU A 124 -11.68 -7.42 8.85
C LEU A 124 -12.79 -8.12 8.04
N ALA A 125 -13.81 -8.73 8.66
CA ALA A 125 -14.85 -8.03 9.42
C ALA A 125 -15.29 -6.71 8.75
N LEU A 126 -15.47 -6.70 7.43
CA LEU A 126 -16.39 -5.76 6.81
C LEU A 126 -17.74 -6.45 6.71
N ASN A 127 -18.67 -6.00 7.54
CA ASN A 127 -20.08 -6.38 7.52
C ASN A 127 -20.64 -6.22 6.11
N PHE A 128 -20.73 -7.33 5.37
CA PHE A 128 -21.62 -7.45 4.21
C PHE A 128 -22.93 -8.09 4.66
N ASN A 129 -23.57 -7.50 5.66
CA ASN A 129 -24.99 -7.68 5.94
C ASN A 129 -25.59 -6.28 5.96
N ASP A 130 -26.05 -5.81 4.79
CA ASP A 130 -27.45 -5.50 4.58
C ASP A 130 -27.65 -4.91 3.16
N GLU A 131 -28.72 -5.38 2.53
CA GLU A 131 -29.34 -4.84 1.29
C GLU A 131 -28.67 -5.06 -0.07
N LEU A 132 -28.45 -6.32 -0.46
CA LEU A 132 -28.57 -6.72 -1.88
C LEU A 132 -29.03 -8.18 -1.99
N GLY A 133 -30.07 -8.49 -1.23
CA GLY A 133 -30.74 -9.79 -1.25
C GLY A 133 -32.23 -9.61 -1.46
N LEU A 134 -32.66 -9.22 -2.66
CA LEU A 134 -34.01 -9.44 -3.16
C LEU A 134 -34.06 -9.08 -4.65
N LEU A 135 -34.82 -9.89 -5.41
CA LEU A 135 -35.02 -9.87 -6.87
C LEU A 135 -34.04 -10.72 -7.66
N LEU A 136 -34.30 -12.03 -7.70
CA LEU A 136 -34.47 -12.83 -8.93
C LEU A 136 -34.80 -14.27 -8.51
N HIS A 137 -36.02 -14.48 -8.02
CA HIS A 137 -36.64 -15.80 -7.99
C HIS A 137 -38.15 -15.61 -8.08
N ASP A 138 -38.63 -15.40 -9.30
CA ASP A 138 -39.99 -15.75 -9.69
C ASP A 138 -40.03 -15.96 -11.20
N SER A 139 -40.76 -17.01 -11.60
CA SER A 139 -41.10 -17.43 -12.98
C SER A 139 -40.16 -18.45 -13.63
N ALA A 140 -40.26 -19.70 -13.16
CA ALA A 140 -40.23 -20.86 -14.04
C ALA A 140 -41.22 -21.90 -13.49
N ASN A 141 -42.47 -21.81 -13.94
CA ASN A 141 -43.41 -22.91 -14.01
C ASN A 141 -43.90 -23.00 -15.46
#